data_AF-A0A139WHF7-F1
#
_entry.id   AF-A0A139WHF7-F1
#
_cell.length_a   1.000
_cell.length_b   1.000
_cell.length_c   1.000
_cell.angle_alpha   90.00
_cell.angle_beta   90.00
_cell.angle_gamma   90.00
#
_symmetry.space_group_name_H-M   'P 1'
#
loop_
_entity.id
_entity.type
_entity.pdbx_description
1 polymer ?
#
loop_
_entity_poly.entity_id
_entity_poly.type
_entity_poly.pdbx_seq_one_letter_code
_entity_poly.pdbx_strand_id
1 'polypeptide(L)'
;MCMLNKYIQELDNYSNRGSIALLHNESYQKEITARLKFCIKRHQEIIHVTAESVKIAGPFIVPFLITGLFLGTGQVLSILEVLDGVPIQLWRIACLSIATLICASCFLLSGQSIESESERIFSTLIQLDWYNWNNKNRRLLLTVLANSLKPIQFKFATTFVINYVAGLNLCKMIYSAVSVFTSVF
;
A
#
# COMPACT_ATOMS: atom_id res chain seq x y z
N MET A 1 2.21 -7.79 -12.18
CA MET A 1 3.20 -8.41 -11.27
C MET A 1 3.30 -9.94 -11.38
N CYS A 2 2.24 -10.66 -11.79
CA CYS A 2 2.31 -12.12 -12.07
C CYS A 2 3.41 -12.52 -13.08
N MET A 3 3.69 -11.65 -14.06
CA MET A 3 4.82 -11.81 -14.99
C MET A 3 6.19 -11.77 -14.28
N LEU A 4 6.43 -10.81 -13.38
CA LEU A 4 7.72 -10.71 -12.68
C LEU A 4 7.98 -11.95 -11.82
N ASN A 5 6.95 -12.46 -11.14
CA ASN A 5 7.07 -13.65 -10.29
C ASN A 5 7.35 -14.93 -11.12
N LYS A 6 6.66 -15.08 -12.27
CA LYS A 6 6.96 -16.15 -13.25
C LYS A 6 8.38 -16.05 -13.79
N TYR A 7 8.84 -14.84 -14.12
CA TYR A 7 10.18 -14.62 -14.66
C TYR A 7 11.29 -14.91 -13.64
N ILE A 8 10.99 -14.82 -12.34
CA ILE A 8 11.95 -15.09 -11.27
C ILE A 8 12.01 -16.59 -10.95
N GLN A 9 10.88 -17.30 -11.03
CA GLN A 9 10.89 -18.76 -11.02
C GLN A 9 11.65 -19.35 -12.22
N GLU A 10 11.55 -18.72 -13.41
CA GLU A 10 12.35 -19.14 -14.57
C GLU A 10 13.85 -18.89 -14.39
N LEU A 11 14.22 -17.84 -13.65
CA LEU A 11 15.62 -17.51 -13.35
C LEU A 11 16.25 -18.45 -12.32
N ASP A 12 15.49 -18.82 -11.29
CA ASP A 12 15.88 -19.79 -10.26
C ASP A 12 16.11 -21.19 -10.88
N ASN A 13 15.23 -21.60 -11.80
CA ASN A 13 15.36 -22.88 -12.50
C ASN A 13 16.59 -22.94 -13.44
N TYR A 14 17.08 -21.79 -13.92
CA TYR A 14 18.29 -21.68 -14.76
C TYR A 14 19.59 -21.68 -13.94
N SER A 15 19.56 -21.13 -12.71
CA SER A 15 20.68 -21.06 -11.76
C SER A 15 21.21 -22.43 -11.35
N ASN A 16 20.31 -23.42 -11.27
CA ASN A 16 20.63 -24.79 -10.87
C ASN A 16 21.56 -25.53 -11.88
N ARG A 17 21.83 -24.96 -13.07
CA ARG A 17 22.85 -25.42 -14.02
C ARG A 17 24.15 -24.60 -13.91
N GLY A 18 24.96 -24.88 -12.89
CA GLY A 18 26.38 -24.52 -12.85
C GLY A 18 26.73 -23.02 -12.78
N SER A 19 26.90 -22.51 -11.56
CA SER A 19 27.13 -21.11 -11.17
C SER A 19 28.28 -20.37 -11.90
N ILE A 20 29.38 -21.07 -12.24
CA ILE A 20 30.59 -20.46 -12.82
C ILE A 20 30.44 -20.24 -14.34
N ALA A 21 29.69 -21.12 -15.02
CA ALA A 21 29.44 -21.03 -16.46
C ALA A 21 28.50 -19.86 -16.80
N LEU A 22 27.54 -19.57 -15.92
CA LEU A 22 26.58 -18.46 -16.07
C LEU A 22 27.24 -17.08 -15.90
N LEU A 23 28.31 -17.00 -15.11
CA LEU A 23 29.02 -15.75 -14.85
C LEU A 23 29.78 -15.24 -16.08
N HIS A 24 30.26 -16.16 -16.94
CA HIS A 24 31.00 -15.86 -18.17
C HIS A 24 30.10 -15.83 -19.43
N ASN A 25 28.84 -16.23 -19.33
CA ASN A 25 27.91 -16.21 -20.45
C ASN A 25 27.42 -14.77 -20.71
N GLU A 26 27.97 -14.12 -21.74
CA GLU A 26 27.59 -12.75 -22.09
C GLU A 26 26.10 -12.59 -22.41
N SER A 27 25.47 -13.58 -23.05
CA SER A 27 24.05 -13.53 -23.43
C SER A 27 23.17 -13.52 -22.19
N TYR A 28 23.48 -14.37 -21.20
CA TYR A 28 22.79 -14.39 -19.90
C TYR A 28 22.96 -13.06 -19.16
N GLN A 29 24.19 -12.54 -19.06
CA GLN A 29 24.43 -11.28 -18.35
C GLN A 29 23.76 -10.07 -19.04
N LYS A 30 23.70 -10.05 -20.38
CA LYS A 30 22.99 -9.02 -21.16
C LYS A 30 21.48 -9.08 -20.93
N GLU A 31 20.90 -10.27 -20.89
CA GLU A 31 19.49 -10.47 -20.62
C GLU A 31 19.10 -10.03 -19.20
N ILE A 32 19.88 -10.43 -18.19
CA ILE A 32 19.69 -9.96 -16.80
C ILE A 32 19.77 -8.44 -16.73
N THR A 33 20.76 -7.82 -17.39
CA THR A 33 20.90 -6.36 -17.44
C THR A 33 19.64 -5.71 -18.03
N ALA A 34 19.11 -6.24 -19.14
CA ALA A 34 17.92 -5.71 -19.79
C ALA A 34 16.68 -5.83 -18.90
N ARG A 35 16.52 -6.98 -18.21
CA ARG A 35 15.43 -7.24 -17.28
C ARG A 35 15.48 -6.32 -16.05
N LEU A 36 16.66 -6.13 -15.44
CA LEU A 36 16.85 -5.17 -14.35
C LEU A 36 16.51 -3.74 -14.78
N LYS A 37 17.00 -3.31 -15.95
CA LYS A 37 16.67 -1.99 -16.51
C LYS A 37 15.17 -1.82 -16.73
N PHE A 38 14.49 -2.86 -17.21
CA PHE A 38 13.03 -2.84 -17.36
C PHE A 38 12.33 -2.70 -16.00
N CYS A 39 12.77 -3.44 -14.99
CA CYS A 39 12.22 -3.34 -13.63
C CYS A 39 12.43 -1.95 -13.03
N ILE A 40 13.61 -1.36 -13.21
CA ILE A 40 13.92 0.02 -12.78
C ILE A 40 13.00 1.01 -13.46
N LYS A 41 12.90 0.94 -14.79
CA LYS A 41 12.06 1.87 -15.56
C LYS A 41 10.60 1.78 -15.13
N ARG A 42 10.10 0.55 -14.96
CA ARG A 42 8.73 0.32 -14.49
C ARG A 42 8.52 0.84 -13.06
N HIS A 43 9.45 0.62 -12.15
CA HIS A 43 9.37 1.12 -10.78
C HIS A 43 9.37 2.66 -10.74
N GLN A 44 10.20 3.30 -11.58
CA GLN A 44 10.20 4.75 -11.75
C GLN A 44 8.88 5.28 -12.32
N GLU A 45 8.31 4.61 -13.32
CA GLU A 45 6.98 4.95 -13.86
C GLU A 45 5.89 4.85 -12.78
N ILE A 46 5.91 3.78 -11.96
CA ILE A 46 4.94 3.62 -10.86
C ILE A 46 5.09 4.74 -9.84
N ILE A 47 6.31 5.06 -9.40
CA ILE A 47 6.56 6.18 -8.47
C ILE A 47 6.06 7.50 -9.06
N HIS A 48 6.34 7.74 -10.34
CA HIS A 48 5.92 8.97 -11.00
C HIS A 48 4.39 9.08 -11.07
N VAL A 49 3.70 8.02 -11.51
CA VAL A 49 2.25 7.96 -11.58
C VAL A 49 1.61 8.09 -10.18
N THR A 50 2.19 7.47 -9.16
CA THR A 50 1.72 7.62 -7.78
C THR A 50 1.89 9.06 -7.29
N ALA A 51 3.04 9.69 -7.56
CA ALA A 51 3.28 11.09 -7.18
C ALA A 51 2.32 12.06 -7.88
N GLU A 52 2.06 11.85 -9.17
CA GLU A 52 1.08 12.62 -9.95
C GLU A 52 -0.35 12.40 -9.42
N SER A 53 -0.71 11.15 -9.13
CA SER A 53 -2.00 10.79 -8.53
C SER A 53 -2.21 11.47 -7.18
N VAL A 54 -1.18 11.53 -6.32
CA VAL A 54 -1.23 12.24 -5.03
C VAL A 54 -1.39 13.75 -5.22
N LYS A 55 -0.72 14.34 -6.22
CA LYS A 55 -0.83 15.78 -6.51
C LYS A 55 -2.24 16.15 -6.99
N ILE A 56 -2.83 15.31 -7.84
CA ILE A 56 -4.20 15.49 -8.34
C ILE A 56 -5.23 15.22 -7.22
N ALA A 57 -5.00 14.20 -6.38
CA ALA A 57 -5.88 13.84 -5.27
C ALA A 57 -5.79 14.82 -4.09
N GLY A 58 -4.68 15.54 -3.93
CA GLY A 58 -4.42 16.52 -2.87
C GLY A 58 -5.58 17.46 -2.55
N PRO A 59 -6.10 18.24 -3.52
CA PRO A 59 -7.23 19.14 -3.30
C PRO A 59 -8.55 18.42 -2.95
N PHE A 60 -8.71 17.14 -3.29
CA PHE A 60 -9.90 16.36 -2.93
C PHE A 60 -9.86 15.81 -1.48
N ILE A 61 -8.72 15.90 -0.80
CA ILE A 61 -8.58 15.44 0.59
C ILE A 61 -9.41 16.31 1.53
N VAL A 62 -9.37 17.63 1.36
CA VAL A 62 -10.09 18.59 2.22
C VAL A 62 -11.62 18.35 2.19
N PRO A 63 -12.29 18.28 1.02
CA PRO A 63 -13.71 17.97 0.98
C PRO A 63 -14.02 16.55 1.48
N PHE A 64 -13.12 15.58 1.32
CA PHE A 64 -13.29 14.24 1.89
C PHE A 64 -13.30 14.28 3.43
N LEU A 65 -12.40 15.05 4.05
CA LEU A 65 -12.36 15.23 5.51
C LEU A 65 -13.62 15.94 6.02
N ILE A 66 -14.06 17.01 5.35
CA ILE A 66 -15.27 17.75 5.72
C ILE A 66 -16.50 16.86 5.62
N THR A 67 -16.62 16.09 4.54
CA THR A 67 -17.74 15.15 4.36
C THR A 67 -17.72 14.06 5.43
N GLY A 68 -16.53 13.52 5.76
CA GLY A 68 -16.37 12.54 6.83
C GLY A 68 -16.79 13.08 8.20
N LEU A 69 -16.44 14.32 8.53
CA LEU A 69 -16.87 14.99 9.77
C LEU A 69 -18.39 15.16 9.81
N PHE A 70 -19.00 15.60 8.71
CA PHE A 70 -20.45 15.81 8.63
C PHE A 70 -21.24 14.50 8.79
N LEU A 71 -20.75 13.41 8.18
CA LEU A 71 -21.33 12.08 8.35
C LEU A 71 -21.16 11.57 9.79
N GLY A 72 -19.99 11.82 10.40
CA GLY A 72 -19.70 11.44 11.77
C GLY A 72 -20.58 12.14 12.79
N THR A 73 -20.77 13.46 12.68
CA THR A 73 -21.67 14.22 13.57
C THR A 73 -23.12 13.77 13.40
N GLY A 74 -23.58 13.51 12.16
CA GLY A 74 -24.91 12.97 11.89
C GLY A 74 -25.14 11.57 12.51
N GLN A 75 -24.11 10.72 12.52
CA GLN A 75 -24.16 9.43 13.20
C GLN A 75 -24.24 9.56 14.72
N VAL A 76 -23.44 10.42 15.34
CA VAL A 76 -23.46 10.64 16.81
C VAL A 76 -24.81 11.19 17.27
N LEU A 77 -25.38 12.17 16.56
CA LEU A 77 -26.70 12.72 16.88
C LEU A 77 -27.80 11.66 16.77
N SER A 78 -27.76 10.83 15.72
CA SER A 78 -28.74 9.74 15.55
C SER A 78 -28.62 8.67 16.66
N ILE A 79 -27.42 8.41 17.18
CA ILE A 79 -27.22 7.49 18.30
C ILE A 79 -27.85 8.06 19.58
N LEU A 80 -27.69 9.36 19.84
CA LEU A 80 -28.28 10.04 20.99
C LEU A 80 -29.82 10.00 20.95
N GLU A 81 -30.42 10.22 19.77
CA GLU A 81 -31.88 10.13 19.59
C GLU A 81 -32.43 8.71 19.84
N VAL A 82 -31.65 7.66 19.56
CA VAL A 82 -32.03 6.27 19.87
C VAL A 82 -31.94 5.95 21.35
N LEU A 83 -30.98 6.53 22.07
CA LEU A 83 -30.89 6.43 23.54
C LEU A 83 -32.14 6.99 24.23
N ASP A 84 -32.75 8.03 23.64
CA ASP A 84 -34.03 8.61 24.10
C ASP A 84 -35.27 7.77 23.73
N GLY A 85 -35.10 6.59 23.12
CA GLY A 85 -36.15 5.57 22.99
C GLY A 85 -37.00 5.64 21.70
N VAL A 86 -36.52 6.26 20.63
CA VAL A 86 -37.23 6.34 19.33
C VAL A 86 -36.78 5.22 18.38
N PRO A 87 -37.54 4.12 18.19
CA PRO A 87 -37.06 2.92 17.49
C PRO A 87 -36.97 3.04 15.96
N ILE A 88 -37.65 4.01 15.32
CA ILE A 88 -37.69 4.16 13.85
C ILE A 88 -36.32 4.54 13.24
N GLN A 89 -35.35 4.92 14.06
CA GLN A 89 -34.05 5.42 13.61
C GLN A 89 -32.94 4.36 13.56
N LEU A 90 -33.17 3.18 14.14
CA LEU A 90 -32.20 2.08 14.16
C LEU A 90 -31.80 1.63 12.74
N TRP A 91 -32.75 1.53 11.81
CA TRP A 91 -32.45 1.13 10.42
C TRP A 91 -31.58 2.17 9.71
N ARG A 92 -31.83 3.47 9.97
CA ARG A 92 -31.07 4.59 9.39
C ARG A 92 -29.61 4.56 9.85
N ILE A 93 -29.38 4.31 11.15
CA ILE A 93 -28.04 4.18 11.74
C ILE A 93 -27.34 2.93 11.19
N ALA A 94 -28.05 1.80 11.10
CA ALA A 94 -27.50 0.56 10.55
C ALA A 94 -27.05 0.73 9.09
N CYS A 95 -27.90 1.32 8.23
CA CYS A 95 -27.54 1.57 6.83
C CYS A 95 -26.35 2.55 6.69
N LEU A 96 -26.36 3.65 7.45
CA LEU A 96 -25.28 4.63 7.39
C LEU A 96 -23.95 4.06 7.91
N SER A 97 -23.98 3.31 9.02
CA SER A 97 -22.77 2.69 9.58
C SER A 97 -22.17 1.64 8.64
N ILE A 98 -23.00 0.79 8.03
CA ILE A 98 -22.55 -0.19 7.03
C ILE A 98 -21.92 0.52 5.83
N ALA A 99 -22.56 1.57 5.30
CA ALA A 99 -22.04 2.33 4.17
C ALA A 99 -20.67 2.98 4.49
N THR A 100 -20.54 3.62 5.65
CA THR A 100 -19.27 4.23 6.09
C THR A 100 -18.18 3.18 6.27
N LEU A 101 -18.49 2.02 6.87
CA LEU A 101 -17.55 0.93 7.06
C LEU A 101 -17.05 0.36 5.72
N ILE A 102 -17.93 0.18 4.75
CA ILE A 102 -17.55 -0.30 3.41
C ILE A 102 -16.64 0.72 2.73
N CYS A 103 -17.01 2.00 2.71
CA CYS A 103 -16.20 3.06 2.10
C CYS A 103 -14.81 3.17 2.74
N ALA A 104 -14.75 3.16 4.08
CA ALA A 104 -13.48 3.22 4.81
C ALA A 104 -12.61 1.98 4.53
N SER A 105 -13.21 0.80 4.50
CA SER A 105 -12.51 -0.46 4.24
C SER A 105 -11.93 -0.50 2.82
N CYS A 106 -12.71 -0.12 1.81
CA CYS A 106 -12.23 -0.04 0.43
C CYS A 106 -11.03 0.90 0.28
N PHE A 107 -11.08 2.04 0.98
CA PHE A 107 -10.01 3.04 0.96
C PHE A 107 -8.73 2.54 1.65
N LEU A 108 -8.87 1.91 2.82
CA LEU A 108 -7.75 1.30 3.54
C LEU A 108 -7.13 0.13 2.77
N LEU A 109 -7.95 -0.76 2.19
CA LEU A 109 -7.49 -1.89 1.39
C LEU A 109 -6.73 -1.42 0.14
N SER A 110 -7.18 -0.34 -0.50
CA SER A 110 -6.49 0.24 -1.65
C SER A 110 -5.11 0.78 -1.27
N GLY A 111 -5.01 1.50 -0.15
CA GLY A 111 -3.72 1.98 0.36
C GLY A 111 -2.77 0.84 0.74
N GLN A 112 -3.28 -0.19 1.41
CA GLN A 112 -2.52 -1.39 1.79
C GLN A 112 -2.05 -2.22 0.61
N SER A 113 -2.87 -2.37 -0.42
CA SER A 113 -2.50 -3.13 -1.63
C SER A 113 -1.25 -2.52 -2.28
N ILE A 114 -1.19 -1.19 -2.37
CA ILE A 114 -0.04 -0.47 -2.94
C ILE A 114 1.23 -0.70 -2.10
N GLU A 115 1.11 -0.64 -0.77
CA GLU A 115 2.23 -0.85 0.15
C GLU A 115 2.74 -2.30 0.09
N SER A 116 1.83 -3.29 0.16
CA SER A 116 2.21 -4.70 0.15
C SER A 116 2.80 -5.14 -1.20
N GLU A 117 2.30 -4.61 -2.31
CA GLU A 117 2.86 -4.89 -3.63
C GLU A 117 4.26 -4.26 -3.80
N SER A 118 4.51 -3.09 -3.18
CA SER A 118 5.85 -2.49 -3.12
C SER A 118 6.82 -3.35 -2.30
N GLU A 119 6.37 -3.85 -1.15
CA GLU A 119 7.17 -4.73 -0.29
C GLU A 119 7.46 -6.08 -0.97
N ARG A 120 6.48 -6.64 -1.69
CA ARG A 120 6.68 -7.88 -2.45
C ARG A 120 7.73 -7.73 -3.55
N ILE A 121 7.80 -6.58 -4.22
CA ILE A 121 8.88 -6.31 -5.19
C ILE A 121 10.24 -6.30 -4.48
N PHE A 122 10.32 -5.68 -3.32
CA PHE A 122 11.55 -5.62 -2.53
C PHE A 122 12.02 -7.01 -2.07
N SER A 123 11.13 -7.80 -1.47
CA SER A 123 11.46 -9.16 -1.01
C SER A 123 11.92 -10.06 -2.16
N THR A 124 11.25 -9.94 -3.31
CA THR A 124 11.53 -10.70 -4.50
C THR A 124 12.89 -10.33 -5.12
N LEU A 125 13.28 -9.04 -5.09
CA LEU A 125 14.60 -8.59 -5.55
C LEU A 125 15.75 -9.12 -4.67
N ILE A 126 15.51 -9.29 -3.37
CA ILE A 126 16.50 -9.84 -2.42
C ILE A 126 16.73 -11.33 -2.63
N GLN A 127 15.67 -12.07 -2.98
CA GLN A 127 15.72 -13.52 -3.19
C GLN A 127 16.39 -13.95 -4.51
N LEU A 128 16.81 -13.00 -5.36
CA LEU A 128 17.50 -13.31 -6.60
C LEU A 128 18.91 -13.86 -6.33
N ASP A 129 19.36 -14.79 -7.18
CA ASP A 129 20.71 -15.35 -7.15
C ASP A 129 21.79 -14.37 -7.66
N TRP A 130 21.91 -13.24 -6.98
CA TRP A 130 22.84 -12.14 -7.31
C TRP A 130 24.32 -12.60 -7.29
N TYR A 131 24.61 -13.71 -6.63
CA TYR A 131 25.94 -14.32 -6.59
C TYR A 131 26.37 -14.87 -7.97
N ASN A 132 25.44 -15.17 -8.89
CA ASN A 132 25.76 -15.60 -10.25
C ASN A 132 25.95 -14.44 -11.26
N TRP A 133 25.84 -13.20 -10.80
CA TRP A 133 25.87 -12.01 -11.66
C TRP A 133 27.23 -11.32 -11.69
N ASN A 134 27.53 -10.65 -12.81
CA ASN A 134 28.71 -9.81 -12.91
C ASN A 134 28.64 -8.56 -11.99
N ASN A 135 29.79 -7.93 -11.75
CA ASN A 135 29.87 -6.74 -10.88
C ASN A 135 28.97 -5.58 -11.33
N LYS A 136 28.71 -5.45 -12.64
CA LYS A 136 27.84 -4.41 -13.19
C LYS A 136 26.38 -4.62 -12.79
N ASN A 137 25.89 -5.85 -12.91
CA ASN A 137 24.52 -6.24 -12.57
C ASN A 137 24.28 -6.21 -11.06
N ARG A 138 25.28 -6.62 -10.26
CA ARG A 138 25.23 -6.49 -8.80
C ARG A 138 25.12 -5.04 -8.34
N ARG A 139 25.92 -4.14 -8.91
CA ARG A 139 25.82 -2.70 -8.62
C ARG A 139 24.45 -2.15 -9.01
N LEU A 140 23.93 -2.55 -10.17
CA LEU A 140 22.61 -2.13 -10.63
C LEU A 140 21.51 -2.59 -9.65
N LEU A 141 21.55 -3.85 -9.20
CA LEU A 141 20.63 -4.40 -8.20
C LEU A 141 20.68 -3.62 -6.89
N LEU A 142 21.88 -3.34 -6.37
CA LEU A 142 22.05 -2.55 -5.15
C LEU A 142 21.45 -1.16 -5.27
N THR A 143 21.61 -0.50 -6.42
CA THR A 143 20.96 0.80 -6.69
C THR A 143 19.44 0.68 -6.67
N VAL A 144 18.87 -0.39 -7.23
CA VAL A 144 17.41 -0.61 -7.16
C VAL A 144 16.98 -0.82 -5.72
N LEU A 145 17.68 -1.70 -5.00
CA LEU A 145 17.38 -2.08 -3.63
C LEU A 145 17.45 -0.89 -2.67
N ALA A 146 18.47 -0.04 -2.82
CA ALA A 146 18.63 1.20 -2.07
C ALA A 146 17.50 2.21 -2.34
N ASN A 147 16.96 2.24 -3.56
CA ASN A 147 15.84 3.11 -3.90
C ASN A 147 14.50 2.54 -3.45
N SER A 148 14.30 1.22 -3.50
CA SER A 148 13.07 0.55 -3.05
C SER A 148 12.99 0.38 -1.53
N LEU A 149 14.10 0.54 -0.81
CA LEU A 149 14.16 0.68 0.65
C LEU A 149 13.35 1.88 1.16
N LYS A 150 13.08 2.88 0.32
CA LYS A 150 12.09 3.93 0.63
C LYS A 150 10.72 3.38 0.25
N PRO A 151 9.88 2.95 1.22
CA PRO A 151 8.57 2.41 0.91
C PRO A 151 7.77 3.46 0.15
N ILE A 152 7.12 3.05 -0.95
CA ILE A 152 6.15 3.89 -1.67
C ILE A 152 4.95 4.04 -0.75
N GLN A 153 4.99 5.07 0.10
CA GLN A 153 3.92 5.38 1.02
C GLN A 153 2.99 6.39 0.38
N PHE A 154 1.70 6.06 0.31
CA PHE A 154 0.66 7.02 -0.04
C PHE A 154 0.49 8.00 1.12
N LYS A 155 1.23 9.11 1.06
CA LYS A 155 1.21 10.16 2.08
C LYS A 155 0.10 11.15 1.74
N PHE A 156 -0.93 11.18 2.58
CA PHE A 156 -1.90 12.25 2.67
C PHE A 156 -1.28 13.41 3.43
N ALA A 157 -1.25 14.59 2.80
CA ALA A 157 -0.79 15.85 3.37
C ALA A 157 0.46 15.72 4.27
N THR A 158 1.64 15.46 3.70
CA THR A 158 2.97 15.42 4.38
C THR A 158 3.15 14.50 5.61
N THR A 159 2.08 14.02 6.26
CA THR A 159 2.10 13.51 7.64
C THR A 159 1.20 12.27 7.81
N PHE A 160 0.11 12.12 7.05
CA PHE A 160 -0.80 10.98 7.18
C PHE A 160 -0.46 9.88 6.18
N VAL A 161 0.21 8.83 6.62
CA VAL A 161 0.36 7.61 5.81
C VAL A 161 -0.93 6.82 5.90
N ILE A 162 -1.58 6.55 4.77
CA ILE A 162 -2.73 5.63 4.77
C ILE A 162 -2.22 4.20 4.76
N ASN A 163 -2.14 3.67 5.97
CA ASN A 163 -1.79 2.29 6.24
C ASN A 163 -2.88 1.69 7.17
N TYR A 164 -3.02 0.37 7.19
CA TYR A 164 -3.81 -0.39 8.16
C TYR A 164 -3.53 0.07 9.61
N VAL A 165 -2.28 0.44 9.93
CA VAL A 165 -1.91 1.02 11.23
C VAL A 165 -2.68 2.32 11.51
N ALA A 166 -2.84 3.19 10.50
CA ALA A 166 -3.64 4.41 10.64
C ALA A 166 -5.13 4.10 10.83
N GLY A 167 -5.66 3.11 10.11
CA GLY A 167 -7.02 2.59 10.31
C GLY A 167 -7.25 2.06 11.73
N LEU A 168 -6.33 1.24 12.25
CA LEU A 168 -6.40 0.73 13.62
C LEU A 168 -6.34 1.85 14.67
N ASN A 169 -5.50 2.86 14.44
CA ASN A 169 -5.43 4.01 15.34
C ASN A 169 -6.74 4.81 15.34
N LEU A 170 -7.40 4.96 14.19
CA LEU A 170 -8.74 5.54 14.11
C LEU A 170 -9.76 4.71 14.89
N CYS A 171 -9.78 3.38 14.71
CA CYS A 171 -10.67 2.50 15.47
C CYS A 171 -10.44 2.60 16.98
N LYS A 172 -9.18 2.66 17.43
CA LYS A 172 -8.82 2.84 18.85
C LYS A 172 -9.30 4.19 19.39
N MET A 173 -9.15 5.26 18.62
CA MET A 173 -9.65 6.59 19.03
C MET A 173 -11.18 6.59 19.16
N ILE A 174 -11.90 5.98 18.22
CA ILE A 174 -13.37 5.85 18.31
C ILE A 174 -13.76 5.03 19.54
N TYR A 175 -13.14 3.87 19.76
CA TYR A 175 -13.42 3.02 20.91
C TYR A 175 -13.16 3.76 22.23
N SER A 176 -12.04 4.48 22.32
CA SER A 176 -11.71 5.31 23.49
C SER A 176 -12.74 6.41 23.71
N ALA A 177 -13.19 7.09 22.65
CA ALA A 177 -14.20 8.14 22.76
C ALA A 177 -15.54 7.56 23.26
N VAL A 178 -16.01 6.47 22.65
CA VAL A 178 -17.25 5.78 23.06
C VAL A 178 -17.15 5.33 24.52
N SER A 179 -16.04 4.70 24.91
CA SER A 179 -15.82 4.25 26.30
C SER A 179 -15.89 5.40 27.30
N VAL A 180 -15.33 6.57 26.97
CA VAL A 180 -15.40 7.76 27.83
C VAL A 180 -16.84 8.26 27.92
N PHE A 181 -17.55 8.38 26.80
CA PHE A 181 -18.96 8.81 26.82
C PHE A 181 -19.85 7.87 27.64
N THR A 182 -19.66 6.55 27.53
CA THR A 182 -20.40 5.56 28.33
C THR A 182 -19.99 5.51 29.80
N SER A 183 -18.84 6.08 30.16
CA SER A 183 -18.41 6.17 31.56
C SER A 183 -18.87 7.45 32.26
N VAL A 184 -19.28 8.45 31.48
CA VAL A 184 -19.70 9.78 31.95
C VAL A 184 -21.23 9.89 32.10
N PHE A 185 -22.00 9.07 31.36
CA PHE A 185 -23.45 8.91 31.49
C PHE A 185 -23.78 7.59 32.17
#